data_AF-A0A198UMR8-F1
#
_entry.id   AF-A0A198UMR8-F1
#
_cell.length_a   1.000
_cell.length_b   1.000
_cell.length_c   1.000
_cell.angle_alpha   90.00
_cell.angle_beta   90.00
_cell.angle_gamma   90.00
#
_symmetry.space_group_name_H-M   'P 1'
#
loop_
_entity.id
_entity.type
_entity.pdbx_description
1 polymer ?
#
loop_
_entity_poly.entity_id
_entity_poly.type
_entity_poly.pdbx_seq_one_letter_code
_entity_poly.pdbx_strand_id
1 'polypeptide(L)' 'MVIKIYVFDKSDGRCLYEDTGNPEYVIADLGDDKDFTLTPPPDNSKQWRWVDGEWI' A
#
# COMPACT_ATOMS: atom_id res chain seq x y z
N MET A 1 -0.74 -13.52 -14.29
CA MET A 1 0.00 -13.28 -13.03
C MET A 1 -0.84 -12.36 -12.18
N VAL A 2 -0.90 -12.59 -10.88
CA VAL A 2 -1.63 -11.73 -9.93
C VAL A 2 -0.63 -11.25 -8.89
N ILE A 3 -0.69 -9.98 -8.50
CA ILE A 3 0.11 -9.42 -7.42
C ILE A 3 -0.81 -8.90 -6.33
N LYS A 4 -0.27 -8.79 -5.11
CA LYS A 4 -0.90 -8.08 -4.00
C LYS A 4 0.00 -6.90 -3.63
N ILE A 5 -0.60 -5.71 -3.51
CA ILE A 5 0.06 -4.48 -3.07
C ILE A 5 -0.63 -3.94 -1.81
N TYR A 6 0.11 -3.18 -1.01
CA TYR A 6 -0.40 -2.46 0.14
C TYR A 6 -0.30 -0.96 -0.16
N VAL A 7 -1.45 -0.31 -0.28
CA VAL A 7 -1.56 1.08 -0.71
C VAL A 7 -1.59 1.99 0.51
N PHE A 8 -0.84 3.08 0.47
CA PHE A 8 -0.78 4.08 1.53
C PHE A 8 -0.85 5.51 0.98
N ASP A 9 -1.26 6.43 1.84
CA ASP A 9 -1.32 7.87 1.54
C ASP A 9 0.11 8.45 1.48
N LYS A 10 0.48 9.11 0.37
CA LYS A 10 1.83 9.69 0.20
C LYS A 10 2.14 10.79 1.19
N SER A 11 1.11 11.51 1.66
CA SER A 11 1.31 12.70 2.48
C SER A 11 1.74 12.35 3.91
N ASP A 12 1.29 11.22 4.43
CA ASP A 12 1.45 10.87 5.83
C ASP A 12 1.79 9.39 6.11
N GLY A 13 1.92 8.59 5.04
CA GLY A 13 2.28 7.18 5.07
C GLY A 13 1.14 6.25 5.50
N ARG A 14 -0.05 6.75 5.82
CA ARG A 14 -1.12 5.92 6.40
C ARG A 14 -1.55 4.80 5.46
N CYS A 15 -1.51 3.56 5.94
CA CYS A 15 -2.03 2.40 5.22
C CYS A 15 -3.53 2.58 4.92
N LEU A 16 -3.95 2.40 3.67
CA LEU A 16 -5.33 2.61 3.25
C LEU A 16 -6.05 1.28 3.02
N TYR A 17 -5.52 0.45 2.13
CA TYR A 17 -6.11 -0.83 1.76
C TYR A 17 -5.09 -1.76 1.08
N GLU A 18 -5.42 -3.05 0.99
CA GLU A 18 -4.74 -3.99 0.11
C GLU A 18 -5.47 -4.09 -1.23
N ASP A 19 -4.73 -4.21 -2.32
CA ASP A 19 -5.29 -4.45 -3.64
C ASP A 19 -4.62 -5.67 -4.29
N THR A 20 -5.39 -6.49 -4.99
CA THR A 20 -4.93 -7.75 -5.57
C THR A 20 -5.47 -7.93 -6.98
N GLY A 21 -4.58 -8.03 -7.97
CA GLY A 21 -5.00 -8.08 -9.36
C GLY A 21 -3.85 -8.23 -10.35
N ASN A 22 -4.17 -8.00 -11.63
CA ASN A 22 -3.16 -7.89 -12.67
C ASN A 22 -2.26 -6.68 -12.35
N PRO A 23 -0.92 -6.82 -12.38
CA PRO A 23 0.02 -5.72 -12.12
C PRO A 23 -0.27 -4.44 -12.88
N GLU A 24 -0.62 -4.54 -14.17
CA GLU A 24 -0.87 -3.38 -15.02
C GLU A 24 -2.10 -2.61 -14.55
N TYR A 25 -3.14 -3.32 -14.10
CA TYR A 25 -4.39 -2.71 -13.67
C TYR A 25 -4.31 -2.15 -12.25
N VAL A 26 -3.70 -2.88 -11.30
CA VAL A 26 -3.57 -2.38 -9.92
C VAL A 26 -2.64 -1.17 -9.83
N ILE A 27 -1.60 -1.11 -10.66
CA ILE A 27 -0.70 0.05 -10.71
C ILE A 27 -1.37 1.23 -11.43
N ALA A 28 -2.11 0.98 -12.50
CA ALA A 28 -2.78 2.06 -13.25
C ALA A 28 -3.95 2.71 -12.49
N ASP A 29 -4.56 2.00 -11.53
CA ASP A 29 -5.65 2.52 -10.69
C ASP A 29 -5.16 3.37 -9.50
N LEU A 30 -3.84 3.45 -9.26
CA LEU A 30 -3.29 4.27 -8.19
C LEU A 30 -3.43 5.76 -8.51
N GLY A 31 -4.15 6.47 -7.65
CA GLY A 31 -4.21 7.93 -7.68
C GLY A 31 -2.85 8.57 -7.35
N ASP A 32 -2.61 9.78 -7.84
CA ASP A 32 -1.37 10.53 -7.62
C ASP A 32 -1.04 10.77 -6.15
N ASP A 33 -2.06 10.79 -5.28
CA ASP A 33 -2.01 10.94 -3.82
C ASP A 33 -1.59 9.67 -3.08
N LYS A 34 -1.45 8.54 -3.79
CA LYS A 34 -1.18 7.22 -3.21
C LYS A 34 0.13 6.65 -3.71
N ASP A 35 0.75 5.86 -2.86
CA ASP A 35 1.89 5.01 -3.20
C ASP A 35 1.66 3.61 -2.65
N PHE A 36 2.56 2.68 -2.95
CA PHE A 36 2.40 1.29 -2.57
C PHE A 36 3.70 0.63 -2.14
N THR A 37 3.56 -0.45 -1.37
CA THR A 37 4.64 -1.36 -1.03
C THR A 37 4.18 -2.80 -1.24
N LEU A 38 5.14 -3.70 -1.46
CA LEU A 38 4.89 -5.14 -1.47
C LEU A 38 5.03 -5.77 -0.07
N THR A 39 5.47 -4.98 0.91
CA THR A 39 5.64 -5.42 2.29
C THR A 39 4.32 -5.29 3.05
N PRO A 40 3.76 -6.37 3.62
CA PRO A 40 2.53 -6.28 4.42
C PRO A 40 2.75 -5.50 5.72
N PRO A 41 1.73 -4.77 6.21
CA PRO A 41 1.68 -4.33 7.61
C PRO A 41 1.81 -5.55 8.54
N PRO A 42 2.47 -5.42 9.70
CA PRO A 42 2.68 -6.56 10.61
C PRO A 42 1.40 -7.25 11.08
N ASP A 43 0.32 -6.48 11.30
CA ASP A 43 -0.98 -6.96 11.74
C ASP A 43 -2.08 -5.90 11.54
N ASN A 44 -3.28 -6.19 12.06
CA ASN A 44 -4.42 -5.27 12.08
C ASN A 44 -4.66 -4.62 13.47
N SER A 45 -3.65 -4.59 14.34
CA SER A 45 -3.81 -4.11 15.72
C SER A 45 -4.03 -2.60 15.80
N LYS A 46 -3.56 -1.86 14.77
CA LYS A 46 -3.65 -0.40 14.67
C LYS A 46 -3.58 0.05 13.22
N GLN A 47 -3.78 1.35 13.03
CA GLN A 47 -3.53 2.02 11.76
C GLN A 47 -2.02 2.24 11.56
N TRP A 48 -1.40 1.42 10.71
CA TRP A 48 0.02 1.50 10.37
C TRP A 48 0.35 2.67 9.44
N ARG A 49 1.59 3.14 9.50
CA ARG A 49 2.17 4.12 8.56
C ARG A 49 3.44 3.59 7.91
N TRP A 50 3.59 3.78 6.60
CA TRP A 50 4.80 3.49 5.85
C TRP A 50 5.72 4.70 5.89
N VAL A 51 6.85 4.59 6.59
CA VAL A 51 7.82 5.67 6.75
C VAL A 51 9.21 5.08 6.55
N ASP A 52 10.01 5.70 5.67
CA ASP A 52 11.40 5.32 5.40
C ASP A 52 11.63 3.83 5.08
N GLY A 53 10.65 3.18 4.42
CA GLY A 53 10.75 1.79 3.99
C GLY A 53 10.28 0.75 5.03
N GLU A 54 9.65 1.19 6.12
CA GLU A 54 9.16 0.33 7.19
C GLU A 54 7.74 0.71 7.64
N TRP A 55 7.02 -0.25 8.23
CA TRP A 55 5.72 -0.02 8.87
C TRP A 55 5.92 0.36 10.35
N ILE A 56 5.39 1.53 10.75
CA ILE A 56 5.44 2.06 12.14
C ILE A 56 4.07 2.23 12.78
#